data_AF-A0A6S7IGB8-F1
#
_entry.id   AF-A0A6S7IGB8-F1
#
_cell.length_a   1.000
_cell.length_b   1.000
_cell.length_c   1.000
_cell.angle_alpha   90.00
_cell.angle_beta   90.00
_cell.angle_gamma   90.00
#
_symmetry.space_group_name_H-M   'P 1'
#
loop_
_entity.id
_entity.type
_entity.pdbx_description
1 polymer ?
#
loop_
_entity_poly.entity_id
_entity_poly.type
_entity_poly.pdbx_seq_one_letter_code
_entity_poly.pdbx_strand_id
1 'polypeptide(L)'
;SCAPVPSDRCVPSDGSVTLESFRLLSEEEVRALVIASPKKYCDLDPMPMPLVIDCLELLLPISTHLVNSSLINGYFPTDWKEALVKPLLKKPGLVALFNHLRPISNLQFISKLVERAVYDQIYDHLMLHDLFPEYQSAYRQGYSTETALLKVTLLVLLDLSAAFDTVDHSILFHRLETSFGITGTVRKWFESYLSGRCQRIAFKDGISDIFPLTCGVPQGSCLGPLLFTMYASKLFDVIKEHLPTAHAYADDTQLYLSFKPGNGASEEESIAAMETCIKAV
;
A
#
# COMPACT_ATOMS: atom_id res chain seq x y z
N SER A 1 -23.21 21.70 -22.21
CA SER A 1 -23.29 20.37 -22.86
C SER A 1 -22.29 19.49 -22.15
N CYS A 2 -22.75 18.61 -21.25
CA CYS A 2 -21.86 17.72 -20.51
C CYS A 2 -21.13 16.80 -21.47
N ALA A 3 -19.80 16.82 -21.42
CA ALA A 3 -18.97 15.83 -22.10
C ALA A 3 -19.24 14.45 -21.44
N PRO A 4 -19.32 13.37 -22.23
CA PRO A 4 -19.54 12.04 -21.69
C PRO A 4 -18.34 11.60 -20.85
N VAL A 5 -18.63 10.99 -19.70
CA VAL A 5 -17.65 10.25 -18.90
C VAL A 5 -17.00 9.19 -19.81
N PRO A 6 -15.66 9.06 -19.85
CA PRO A 6 -15.02 8.05 -20.68
C PRO A 6 -15.52 6.66 -20.26
N SER A 7 -16.02 5.91 -21.24
CA SER A 7 -16.52 4.56 -21.09
C SER A 7 -15.49 3.66 -20.40
N ASP A 8 -15.94 2.91 -19.39
CA ASP A 8 -15.23 1.79 -18.79
C ASP A 8 -14.55 0.98 -19.89
N ARG A 9 -13.23 0.82 -19.81
CA ARG A 9 -12.59 -0.30 -20.51
C ARG A 9 -13.11 -1.56 -19.84
N CYS A 10 -14.11 -2.19 -20.47
CA CYS A 10 -14.34 -3.61 -20.32
C CYS A 10 -13.01 -4.33 -20.56
N VAL A 11 -12.52 -4.98 -19.52
CA VAL A 11 -11.49 -6.02 -19.62
C VAL A 11 -11.97 -7.04 -20.66
N PRO A 12 -11.08 -7.61 -21.51
CA PRO A 12 -11.48 -8.58 -22.51
C PRO A 12 -12.26 -9.73 -21.86
N SER A 13 -13.35 -10.13 -22.52
CA SER A 13 -14.20 -11.25 -22.16
C SER A 13 -13.52 -12.60 -22.42
N ASP A 14 -12.45 -12.88 -21.69
CA ASP A 14 -11.87 -14.21 -21.55
C ASP A 14 -11.57 -14.39 -20.06
N GLY A 15 -12.10 -15.44 -19.44
CA GLY A 15 -12.40 -15.57 -18.00
C GLY A 15 -11.58 -14.68 -17.05
N SER A 16 -12.23 -13.68 -16.44
CA SER A 16 -11.55 -12.72 -15.56
C SER A 16 -10.76 -13.46 -14.49
N VAL A 17 -9.45 -13.25 -14.46
CA VAL A 17 -8.62 -13.85 -13.42
C VAL A 17 -9.04 -13.28 -12.07
N THR A 18 -9.51 -14.14 -11.17
CA THR A 18 -9.96 -13.76 -9.83
C THR A 18 -9.11 -14.37 -8.73
N LEU A 19 -8.96 -13.62 -7.64
CA LEU A 19 -8.44 -14.12 -6.37
C LEU A 19 -9.57 -14.11 -5.33
N GLU A 20 -10.19 -15.27 -5.14
CA GLU A 20 -11.38 -15.43 -4.29
C GLU A 20 -11.06 -15.92 -2.88
N SER A 21 -9.96 -16.65 -2.70
CA SER A 21 -9.56 -17.26 -1.42
C SER A 21 -8.06 -17.23 -1.23
N PHE A 22 -7.63 -17.10 0.02
CA PHE A 22 -6.22 -17.23 0.39
C PHE A 22 -5.78 -18.69 0.48
N ARG A 23 -4.52 -18.95 0.14
CA ARG A 23 -3.79 -20.15 0.51
C ARG A 23 -3.47 -20.12 2.00
N LEU A 24 -3.59 -21.28 2.65
CA LEU A 24 -3.17 -21.46 4.04
C LEU A 24 -1.68 -21.70 4.13
N LEU A 25 -1.07 -21.17 5.19
CA LEU A 25 0.35 -21.29 5.45
C LEU A 25 0.63 -22.51 6.32
N SER A 26 1.74 -23.20 6.04
CA SER A 26 2.30 -24.19 6.97
C SER A 26 3.00 -23.51 8.15
N GLU A 27 3.30 -24.28 9.19
CA GLU A 27 4.09 -23.80 10.32
C GLU A 27 5.48 -23.32 9.87
N GLU A 28 6.12 -23.99 8.92
CA GLU A 28 7.41 -23.58 8.35
C GLU A 28 7.35 -22.22 7.66
N GLU A 29 6.27 -21.97 6.91
CA GLU A 29 6.08 -20.69 6.22
C GLU A 29 5.84 -19.56 7.23
N VAL A 30 5.03 -19.81 8.26
CA VAL A 30 4.83 -18.86 9.35
C VAL A 30 6.14 -18.62 10.10
N ARG A 31 6.94 -19.66 10.37
CA ARG A 31 8.26 -19.56 11.00
C ARG A 31 9.18 -18.65 10.19
N ALA A 32 9.21 -18.81 8.87
CA ALA A 32 9.99 -17.97 7.98
C ALA A 32 9.55 -16.49 8.05
N LEU A 33 8.24 -16.23 8.09
CA LEU A 33 7.71 -14.88 8.25
C LEU A 33 8.09 -14.25 9.60
N VAL A 34 8.06 -15.02 10.70
CA VAL A 34 8.50 -14.53 12.02
C VAL A 34 9.98 -14.15 12.00
N ILE A 35 10.83 -15.01 11.43
CA ILE A 35 12.29 -14.78 11.37
C ILE A 35 12.62 -13.56 10.50
N ALA A 36 11.91 -13.36 9.40
CA ALA A 36 12.10 -12.23 8.50
C ALA A 36 11.55 -10.90 9.06
N SER A 37 10.68 -10.94 10.07
CA SER A 37 10.02 -9.76 10.60
C SER A 37 11.00 -8.85 11.38
N PRO A 38 10.86 -7.51 11.27
CA PRO A 38 11.64 -6.59 12.09
C PRO A 38 11.38 -6.84 13.58
N LYS A 39 12.46 -6.95 14.37
CA LYS A 39 12.41 -7.23 15.82
C LYS A 39 11.99 -6.00 16.66
N LYS A 40 11.03 -5.22 16.17
CA LYS A 40 10.48 -4.04 16.84
C LYS A 40 9.34 -4.47 17.76
N TYR A 41 9.30 -3.90 18.96
CA TYR A 41 8.28 -4.17 19.97
C TYR A 41 7.10 -3.18 19.87
N CYS A 42 5.87 -3.68 20.01
CA CYS A 42 4.69 -2.87 20.25
C CYS A 42 4.23 -2.96 21.70
N ASP A 43 3.87 -1.82 22.30
CA ASP A 43 3.36 -1.78 23.67
C ASP A 43 1.99 -2.47 23.82
N LEU A 44 1.31 -2.72 22.69
CA LEU A 44 0.07 -3.51 22.61
C LEU A 44 0.34 -5.01 22.40
N ASP A 45 1.60 -5.44 22.25
CA ASP A 45 1.93 -6.85 22.15
C ASP A 45 1.77 -7.54 23.51
N PRO A 46 1.23 -8.77 23.56
CA PRO A 46 1.10 -9.51 24.81
C PRO A 46 2.45 -9.87 25.43
N MET A 47 3.52 -9.87 24.64
CA MET A 47 4.89 -10.13 25.10
C MET A 47 5.93 -9.48 24.19
N PRO A 48 7.13 -9.17 24.71
CA PRO A 48 8.26 -8.69 23.90
C PRO A 48 8.69 -9.66 22.80
N MET A 49 9.08 -9.11 21.65
CA MET A 49 9.59 -9.88 20.50
C MET A 49 10.74 -10.85 20.84
N PRO A 50 11.72 -10.52 21.69
CA PRO A 50 12.74 -11.50 22.08
C PRO A 50 12.15 -12.77 22.71
N LEU A 51 11.12 -12.65 23.56
CA LEU A 51 10.45 -13.81 24.15
C LEU A 51 9.67 -14.62 23.11
N VAL A 52 9.08 -13.95 22.12
CA VAL A 52 8.43 -14.62 20.99
C VAL A 52 9.43 -15.50 20.24
N ILE A 53 10.65 -15.00 20.03
CA ILE A 53 11.72 -15.75 19.36
C ILE A 53 12.22 -16.91 20.23
N ASP A 54 12.45 -16.67 21.52
CA ASP A 54 12.92 -17.70 22.45
C ASP A 54 11.90 -18.84 22.63
N CYS A 55 10.60 -18.51 22.53
CA CYS A 55 9.49 -19.46 22.64
C CYS A 55 8.89 -19.85 21.28
N LEU A 56 9.57 -19.58 20.16
CA LEU A 56 8.99 -19.67 18.83
C LEU A 56 8.37 -21.03 18.54
N GLU A 57 9.07 -22.12 18.86
CA GLU A 57 8.59 -23.49 18.59
C GLU A 57 7.29 -23.83 19.34
N LEU A 58 7.05 -23.22 20.52
CA LEU A 58 5.80 -23.40 21.27
C LEU A 58 4.68 -22.50 20.73
N LEU A 59 5.02 -21.31 20.25
CA LEU A 59 4.07 -20.32 19.75
C LEU A 59 3.69 -20.54 18.28
N LEU A 60 4.45 -21.35 17.55
CA LEU A 60 4.28 -21.53 16.11
C LEU A 60 2.93 -22.15 15.72
N PRO A 61 2.44 -23.22 16.37
CA PRO A 61 1.12 -23.78 16.04
C PRO A 61 0.00 -22.77 16.31
N ILE A 62 0.13 -21.99 17.39
CA ILE A 62 -0.85 -20.95 17.77
C ILE A 62 -0.83 -19.81 16.76
N SER A 63 0.35 -19.32 16.40
CA SER A 63 0.52 -18.22 15.42
C SER A 63 0.00 -18.64 14.06
N THR A 64 0.28 -19.87 13.64
CA THR A 64 -0.19 -20.44 12.38
C THR A 64 -1.70 -20.59 12.37
N HIS A 65 -2.28 -21.05 13.47
CA HIS A 65 -3.74 -21.12 13.61
C HIS A 65 -4.39 -19.74 13.53
N LEU A 66 -3.81 -18.71 14.17
CA LEU A 66 -4.33 -17.34 14.12
C LEU A 66 -4.28 -16.75 12.71
N VAL A 67 -3.13 -16.89 12.02
CA VAL A 67 -2.96 -16.45 10.63
C VAL A 67 -3.99 -17.13 9.74
N ASN A 68 -4.02 -18.47 9.72
CA ASN A 68 -4.91 -19.22 8.85
C ASN A 68 -6.39 -18.98 9.18
N SER A 69 -6.74 -18.79 10.45
CA SER A 69 -8.12 -18.46 10.84
C SER A 69 -8.54 -17.10 10.29
N SER A 70 -7.65 -16.10 10.32
CA SER A 70 -7.92 -14.80 9.70
C SER A 70 -8.16 -14.93 8.19
N LEU A 71 -7.31 -15.69 7.51
CA LEU A 71 -7.36 -15.92 6.06
C LEU A 71 -8.64 -16.69 5.63
N ILE A 72 -8.96 -17.81 6.30
CA ILE A 72 -10.13 -18.65 5.96
C ILE A 72 -11.43 -17.88 6.11
N ASN A 73 -11.56 -17.12 7.19
CA ASN A 73 -12.80 -16.42 7.51
C ASN A 73 -12.92 -15.08 6.76
N GLY A 74 -11.86 -14.62 6.10
CA GLY A 74 -11.83 -13.31 5.47
C GLY A 74 -12.05 -12.19 6.49
N TYR A 75 -11.48 -12.34 7.68
CA TYR A 75 -11.71 -11.43 8.81
C TYR A 75 -10.39 -11.04 9.47
N PHE A 76 -10.23 -9.73 9.64
CA PHE A 76 -9.14 -9.15 10.40
C PHE A 76 -9.64 -8.77 11.81
N PRO A 77 -9.16 -9.44 12.87
CA PRO A 77 -9.56 -9.19 14.25
C PRO A 77 -9.55 -7.73 14.67
N THR A 78 -10.58 -7.33 15.42
CA THR A 78 -10.76 -5.95 15.89
C THR A 78 -9.62 -5.50 16.80
N ASP A 79 -9.09 -6.39 17.64
CA ASP A 79 -7.95 -6.09 18.53
C ASP A 79 -6.69 -5.68 17.76
N TRP A 80 -6.54 -6.12 16.51
CA TRP A 80 -5.41 -5.81 15.64
C TRP A 80 -5.59 -4.51 14.85
N LYS A 81 -6.79 -3.91 14.89
CA LYS A 81 -7.13 -2.69 14.14
C LYS A 81 -6.75 -1.41 14.88
N GLU A 82 -6.40 -1.51 16.16
CA GLU A 82 -5.94 -0.37 16.95
C GLU A 82 -4.47 -0.06 16.66
N ALA A 83 -4.20 1.18 16.24
CA ALA A 83 -2.85 1.67 16.00
C ALA A 83 -2.40 2.61 17.12
N LEU A 84 -1.27 2.29 17.76
CA LEU A 84 -0.57 3.23 18.63
C LEU A 84 0.39 4.07 17.79
N VAL A 85 0.01 5.32 17.52
CA VAL A 85 0.77 6.26 16.71
C VAL A 85 1.81 6.96 17.59
N LYS A 86 3.09 6.78 17.25
CA LYS A 86 4.20 7.50 17.87
C LYS A 86 4.72 8.55 16.88
N PRO A 87 4.52 9.85 17.14
CA PRO A 87 5.05 10.91 16.27
C PRO A 87 6.58 10.92 16.32
N LEU A 88 7.24 10.65 15.19
CA LEU A 88 8.70 10.75 15.06
C LEU A 88 9.09 11.97 14.23
N LEU A 89 10.21 12.62 14.57
CA LEU A 89 10.73 13.73 13.77
C LEU A 89 11.16 13.24 12.37
N LYS A 90 10.70 13.96 11.34
CA LYS A 90 11.08 13.75 9.93
C LYS A 90 12.59 13.83 9.72
N LYS A 91 13.29 14.68 10.48
CA LYS A 91 14.75 14.83 10.45
C LYS A 91 15.31 15.08 11.86
N PRO A 92 16.49 14.53 12.20
CA PRO A 92 17.17 14.84 13.46
C PRO A 92 17.44 16.35 13.58
N GLY A 93 17.23 16.93 14.76
CA GLY A 93 17.52 18.34 15.04
C GLY A 93 16.43 19.35 14.65
N LEU A 94 15.30 18.91 14.08
CA LEU A 94 14.14 19.79 13.88
C LEU A 94 13.38 20.04 15.19
N VAL A 95 12.85 21.25 15.34
CA VAL A 95 11.88 21.57 16.40
C VAL A 95 10.63 20.72 16.18
N ALA A 96 10.09 20.15 17.27
CA ALA A 96 8.90 19.29 17.28
C ALA A 96 7.61 20.09 17.00
N LEU A 97 7.51 20.61 15.78
CA LEU A 97 6.29 21.16 15.20
C LEU A 97 5.53 20.05 14.47
N PHE A 98 4.19 20.12 14.42
CA PHE A 98 3.33 19.07 13.86
C PHE A 98 3.71 18.69 12.42
N ASN A 99 4.05 19.66 11.57
CA ASN A 99 4.47 19.44 10.18
C ASN A 99 5.82 18.71 10.04
N HIS A 100 6.63 18.68 11.11
CA HIS A 100 7.91 17.99 11.17
C HIS A 100 7.81 16.59 11.77
N LEU A 101 6.63 16.13 12.14
CA LEU A 101 6.41 14.79 12.68
C LEU A 101 5.85 13.86 11.60
N ARG A 102 6.23 12.58 11.65
CA ARG A 102 5.59 11.47 10.94
C ARG A 102 4.80 10.64 11.96
N PRO A 103 3.49 10.44 11.75
CA PRO A 103 2.73 9.52 12.58
C PRO A 103 3.08 8.08 12.20
N ILE A 104 3.92 7.39 12.99
CA ILE A 104 4.22 5.98 12.71
C ILE A 104 3.32 5.11 13.58
N SER A 105 2.50 4.27 12.94
CA SER A 105 1.70 3.26 13.65
C SER A 105 2.59 2.12 14.11
N ASN A 106 2.66 1.90 15.42
CA ASN A 106 3.25 0.68 15.95
C ASN A 106 2.17 -0.40 16.01
N LEU A 107 2.14 -1.27 14.99
CA LEU A 107 1.18 -2.38 14.91
C LEU A 107 1.66 -3.60 15.71
N GLN A 108 0.72 -4.37 16.24
CA GLN A 108 1.01 -5.62 16.94
C GLN A 108 1.74 -6.62 16.04
N PHE A 109 2.53 -7.51 16.63
CA PHE A 109 3.32 -8.51 15.91
C PHE A 109 2.45 -9.44 15.06
N ILE A 110 1.39 -10.03 15.65
CA ILE A 110 0.49 -10.94 14.93
C ILE A 110 -0.24 -10.22 13.79
N SER A 111 -0.66 -8.96 14.00
CA SER A 111 -1.21 -8.10 12.95
C SER A 111 -0.28 -8.04 11.73
N LYS A 112 0.99 -7.68 11.95
CA LYS A 112 2.02 -7.59 10.90
C LYS A 112 2.25 -8.93 10.20
N LEU A 113 2.21 -10.03 10.94
CA LEU A 113 2.42 -11.37 10.40
C LEU A 113 1.31 -11.74 9.40
N VAL A 114 0.06 -11.48 9.77
CA VAL A 114 -1.11 -11.73 8.91
C VAL A 114 -1.10 -10.79 7.72
N GLU A 115 -0.81 -9.50 7.92
CA GLU A 115 -0.66 -8.52 6.84
C GLU A 115 0.41 -8.95 5.83
N ARG A 116 1.53 -9.49 6.31
CA ARG A 116 2.60 -9.99 5.45
C ARG A 116 2.16 -11.23 4.65
N ALA A 117 1.49 -12.17 5.30
CA ALA A 117 0.94 -13.35 4.62
C ALA A 117 -0.06 -12.99 3.52
N VAL A 118 -0.89 -11.96 3.74
CA VAL A 118 -1.78 -11.41 2.72
C VAL A 118 -0.99 -10.69 1.64
N TYR A 119 -0.03 -9.84 2.01
CA TYR A 119 0.82 -9.11 1.07
C TYR A 119 1.48 -10.04 0.05
N ASP A 120 2.13 -11.12 0.52
CA ASP A 120 2.85 -12.04 -0.35
C ASP A 120 1.90 -12.68 -1.38
N GLN A 121 0.70 -13.08 -0.95
CA GLN A 121 -0.30 -13.68 -1.85
C GLN A 121 -0.89 -12.68 -2.86
N ILE A 122 -1.14 -11.43 -2.45
CA ILE A 122 -1.60 -10.39 -3.39
C ILE A 122 -0.48 -10.04 -4.38
N TYR A 123 0.75 -9.89 -3.89
CA TYR A 123 1.90 -9.59 -4.73
C TYR A 123 2.11 -10.69 -5.79
N ASP A 124 2.03 -11.96 -5.39
CA ASP A 124 2.14 -13.11 -6.29
C ASP A 124 1.02 -13.12 -7.34
N HIS A 125 -0.23 -12.86 -6.94
CA HIS A 125 -1.37 -12.74 -7.87
C HIS A 125 -1.15 -11.64 -8.89
N LEU A 126 -0.74 -10.46 -8.44
CA LEU A 126 -0.48 -9.32 -9.32
C LEU A 126 0.68 -9.58 -10.28
N MET A 127 1.73 -10.26 -9.83
CA MET A 127 2.87 -10.65 -10.67
C MET A 127 2.51 -11.74 -11.69
N LEU A 128 1.82 -12.79 -11.25
CA LEU A 128 1.46 -13.94 -12.09
C LEU A 128 0.56 -13.54 -13.25
N HIS A 129 -0.26 -12.51 -13.05
CA HIS A 129 -1.27 -12.07 -14.00
C HIS A 129 -0.97 -10.71 -14.65
N ASP A 130 0.25 -10.20 -14.48
CA ASP A 130 0.73 -8.92 -15.05
C ASP A 130 -0.22 -7.74 -14.75
N LEU A 131 -0.74 -7.70 -13.53
CA LEU A 131 -1.71 -6.69 -13.08
C LEU A 131 -1.03 -5.47 -12.44
N PHE A 132 0.30 -5.48 -12.31
CA PHE A 132 1.03 -4.31 -11.82
C PHE A 132 0.99 -3.17 -12.85
N PRO A 133 0.86 -1.90 -12.42
CA PRO A 133 0.99 -0.78 -13.31
C PRO A 133 2.36 -0.79 -14.02
N GLU A 134 2.36 -0.84 -15.36
CA GLU A 134 3.55 -1.05 -16.21
C GLU A 134 4.67 -0.02 -15.98
N TYR A 135 4.31 1.18 -15.53
CA TYR A 135 5.24 2.28 -15.29
C TYR A 135 5.59 2.47 -13.81
N GLN A 136 5.27 1.53 -12.93
CA GLN A 136 5.66 1.62 -11.53
C GLN A 136 6.97 0.88 -11.28
N SER A 137 8.03 1.66 -11.01
CA SER A 137 9.34 1.11 -10.63
C SER A 137 9.55 1.03 -9.10
N ALA A 138 8.63 1.56 -8.30
CA ALA A 138 8.72 1.53 -6.84
C ALA A 138 7.99 0.33 -6.24
N TYR A 139 8.54 -0.26 -5.18
CA TYR A 139 8.01 -1.45 -4.47
C TYR A 139 7.91 -2.74 -5.31
N ARG A 140 8.44 -2.75 -6.55
CA ARG A 140 8.63 -3.96 -7.36
C ARG A 140 10.03 -4.51 -7.11
N GLN A 141 10.12 -5.81 -6.81
CA GLN A 141 11.42 -6.46 -6.61
C GLN A 141 12.26 -6.37 -7.89
N GLY A 142 13.48 -5.84 -7.80
CA GLY A 142 14.43 -5.72 -8.93
C GLY A 142 14.43 -4.36 -9.65
N TYR A 143 13.62 -3.39 -9.22
CA TYR A 143 13.62 -2.04 -9.79
C TYR A 143 14.16 -1.06 -8.73
N SER A 144 15.29 -0.41 -9.00
CA SER A 144 15.89 0.63 -8.14
C SER A 144 15.69 2.02 -8.73
N THR A 145 15.96 3.05 -7.92
CA THR A 145 15.97 4.46 -8.35
C THR A 145 17.04 4.78 -9.40
N GLU A 146 18.02 3.90 -9.64
CA GLU A 146 19.17 4.18 -10.53
C GLU A 146 18.80 4.10 -12.02
N THR A 147 17.86 3.24 -12.42
CA THR A 147 17.41 3.14 -13.82
C THR A 147 16.59 4.35 -14.27
N ALA A 148 15.93 5.05 -13.35
CA ALA A 148 15.14 6.25 -13.65
C ALA A 148 16.01 7.50 -13.91
N LEU A 149 17.16 7.62 -13.24
CA LEU A 149 17.96 8.86 -13.23
C LEU A 149 18.79 9.09 -14.50
N LEU A 150 19.11 8.04 -15.28
CA LEU A 150 20.04 8.12 -16.42
C LEU A 150 19.44 8.70 -17.71
N LYS A 151 18.15 9.09 -17.72
CA LYS A 151 17.42 9.53 -18.92
C LYS A 151 16.51 10.76 -18.67
N VAL A 152 16.81 11.60 -17.69
CA VAL A 152 15.95 12.72 -17.28
C VAL A 152 16.31 14.00 -18.03
N THR A 153 15.34 14.63 -18.68
CA THR A 153 15.46 16.00 -19.22
C THR A 153 14.48 16.97 -18.54
N LEU A 154 13.32 16.48 -18.09
CA LEU A 154 12.34 17.24 -17.31
C LEU A 154 11.71 16.33 -16.24
N LEU A 155 11.55 16.83 -15.02
CA LEU A 155 11.01 16.11 -13.86
C LEU A 155 9.78 16.83 -13.31
N VAL A 156 8.65 16.14 -13.23
CA VAL A 156 7.44 16.62 -12.53
C VAL A 156 7.30 15.90 -11.21
N LEU A 157 7.07 16.67 -10.14
CA LEU A 157 6.83 16.16 -8.80
C LEU A 157 5.35 16.36 -8.46
N LEU A 158 4.60 15.27 -8.43
CA LEU A 158 3.23 15.27 -7.94
C LEU A 158 3.27 14.91 -6.45
N ASP A 159 3.00 15.90 -5.62
CA ASP A 159 2.95 15.73 -4.17
C ASP A 159 1.57 15.20 -3.75
N LEU A 160 1.56 13.96 -3.28
CA LEU A 160 0.39 13.26 -2.78
C LEU A 160 0.44 13.20 -1.25
N SER A 161 1.04 14.21 -0.59
CA SER A 161 1.36 14.30 0.85
C SER A 161 0.29 13.89 1.88
N ALA A 162 -0.97 13.69 1.49
CA ALA A 162 -2.03 13.16 2.37
C ALA A 162 -2.68 11.87 1.83
N ALA A 163 -2.24 11.35 0.69
CA ALA A 163 -3.01 10.39 -0.07
C ALA A 163 -3.10 9.01 0.61
N PHE A 164 -2.10 8.62 1.40
CA PHE A 164 -2.21 7.46 2.30
C PHE A 164 -3.26 7.65 3.38
N ASP A 165 -3.45 8.87 3.87
CA ASP A 165 -4.41 9.21 4.92
C ASP A 165 -5.81 9.52 4.34
N THR A 166 -5.93 9.71 3.02
CA THR A 166 -7.19 10.09 2.35
C THR A 166 -7.69 9.06 1.34
N VAL A 167 -7.16 7.83 1.33
CA VAL A 167 -7.68 6.75 0.47
C VAL A 167 -9.16 6.51 0.78
N ASP A 168 -10.03 6.70 -0.21
CA ASP A 168 -11.45 6.36 -0.08
C ASP A 168 -11.61 4.83 -0.21
N HIS A 169 -12.16 4.21 0.84
CA HIS A 169 -12.31 2.76 0.90
C HIS A 169 -13.29 2.22 -0.15
N SER A 170 -14.34 2.97 -0.49
CA SER A 170 -15.33 2.55 -1.49
C SER A 170 -14.68 2.48 -2.88
N ILE A 171 -13.91 3.52 -3.24
CA ILE A 171 -13.16 3.56 -4.50
C ILE A 171 -12.09 2.46 -4.51
N LEU A 172 -11.38 2.26 -3.39
CA LEU A 172 -10.38 1.20 -3.27
C LEU A 172 -11.02 -0.18 -3.51
N PHE A 173 -12.08 -0.55 -2.79
CA PHE A 173 -12.73 -1.85 -2.94
C PHE A 173 -13.29 -2.08 -4.33
N HIS A 174 -13.87 -1.04 -4.94
CA HIS A 174 -14.32 -1.11 -6.32
C HIS A 174 -13.16 -1.44 -7.26
N ARG A 175 -12.00 -0.75 -7.11
CA ARG A 175 -10.80 -1.02 -7.92
C ARG A 175 -10.22 -2.42 -7.67
N LEU A 176 -10.14 -2.85 -6.42
CA LEU A 176 -9.68 -4.21 -6.06
C LEU A 176 -10.46 -5.27 -6.84
N GLU A 177 -11.78 -5.11 -6.93
CA GLU A 177 -12.65 -6.01 -7.70
C GLU A 177 -12.48 -5.84 -9.21
N THR A 178 -12.70 -4.64 -9.74
CA THR A 178 -12.83 -4.42 -11.19
C THR A 178 -11.52 -4.45 -11.95
N SER A 179 -10.41 -4.05 -11.31
CA SER A 179 -9.10 -3.90 -11.96
C SER A 179 -8.11 -4.98 -11.56
N PHE A 180 -8.31 -5.64 -10.41
CA PHE A 180 -7.37 -6.63 -9.89
C PHE A 180 -7.98 -8.00 -9.62
N GLY A 181 -9.29 -8.18 -9.86
CA GLY A 181 -9.97 -9.48 -9.70
C GLY A 181 -10.07 -9.96 -8.24
N ILE A 182 -9.86 -9.08 -7.26
CA ILE A 182 -9.94 -9.43 -5.85
C ILE A 182 -11.41 -9.50 -5.43
N THR A 183 -11.84 -10.72 -5.09
CA THR A 183 -13.24 -11.04 -4.82
C THR A 183 -13.35 -12.02 -3.64
N GLY A 184 -14.54 -12.54 -3.38
CA GLY A 184 -14.76 -13.61 -2.39
C GLY A 184 -14.28 -13.27 -0.97
N THR A 185 -13.61 -14.22 -0.34
CA THR A 185 -13.06 -14.13 1.03
C THR A 185 -11.92 -13.11 1.11
N VAL A 186 -11.14 -12.95 0.04
CA VAL A 186 -10.04 -11.98 0.00
C VAL A 186 -10.57 -10.55 0.07
N ARG A 187 -11.63 -10.25 -0.69
CA ARG A 187 -12.32 -8.95 -0.60
C ARG A 187 -12.88 -8.70 0.80
N LYS A 188 -13.59 -9.67 1.38
CA LYS A 188 -14.12 -9.58 2.75
C LYS A 188 -13.02 -9.28 3.78
N TRP A 189 -11.84 -9.87 3.58
CA TRP A 189 -10.69 -9.62 4.43
C TRP A 189 -10.24 -8.16 4.35
N PHE A 190 -10.14 -7.58 3.15
CA PHE A 190 -9.81 -6.16 2.99
C PHE A 190 -10.87 -5.22 3.56
N GLU A 191 -12.14 -5.54 3.35
CA GLU A 191 -13.27 -4.82 3.98
C GLU A 191 -13.15 -4.85 5.50
N SER A 192 -12.85 -6.01 6.09
CA SER A 192 -12.60 -6.14 7.53
C SER A 192 -11.33 -5.41 7.97
N TYR A 193 -10.25 -5.47 7.19
CA TYR A 193 -8.95 -4.90 7.54
C TYR A 193 -8.98 -3.37 7.65
N LEU A 194 -9.73 -2.71 6.75
CA LEU A 194 -9.84 -1.25 6.68
C LEU A 194 -11.03 -0.69 7.49
N SER A 195 -12.08 -1.48 7.73
CA SER A 195 -13.24 -1.03 8.50
C SER A 195 -13.02 -1.09 10.01
N GLY A 196 -13.58 -0.10 10.73
CA GLY A 196 -13.56 -0.05 12.20
C GLY A 196 -12.17 0.18 12.79
N ARG A 197 -11.23 0.74 12.00
CA ARG A 197 -9.89 1.07 12.48
C ARG A 197 -9.94 2.30 13.38
N CYS A 198 -9.06 2.28 14.38
CA CYS A 198 -8.93 3.36 15.34
C CYS A 198 -7.44 3.62 15.62
N GLN A 199 -7.12 4.84 16.04
CA GLN A 199 -5.77 5.21 16.44
C GLN A 199 -5.75 5.99 17.74
N ARG A 200 -4.64 5.88 18.46
CA ARG A 200 -4.28 6.78 19.58
C ARG A 200 -2.90 7.36 19.35
N ILE A 201 -2.69 8.58 19.81
CA ILE A 201 -1.39 9.26 19.73
C ILE A 201 -0.70 9.10 21.09
N ALA A 202 0.46 8.45 21.09
CA ALA A 202 1.37 8.42 22.22
C ALA A 202 2.45 9.49 22.02
N PHE A 203 2.46 10.51 22.87
CA PHE A 203 3.46 11.58 22.83
C PHE A 203 4.00 11.86 24.24
N LYS A 204 5.30 11.66 24.42
CA LYS A 204 5.98 11.66 25.73
C LYS A 204 5.26 10.69 26.69
N ASP A 205 4.81 11.18 27.84
CA ASP A 205 4.15 10.39 28.89
C ASP A 205 2.61 10.37 28.77
N GLY A 206 2.06 10.94 27.69
CA GLY A 206 0.63 11.02 27.44
C GLY A 206 0.16 10.11 26.31
N ILE A 207 -1.04 9.56 26.46
CA ILE A 207 -1.79 8.85 25.42
C ILE A 207 -3.09 9.59 25.19
N SER A 208 -3.43 9.88 23.93
CA SER A 208 -4.68 10.52 23.56
C SER A 208 -5.88 9.59 23.72
N ASP A 209 -7.09 10.16 23.62
CA ASP A 209 -8.29 9.39 23.38
C ASP A 209 -8.21 8.60 22.06
N ILE A 210 -9.12 7.63 21.90
CA ILE A 210 -9.27 6.84 20.68
C ILE A 210 -9.99 7.67 19.63
N PHE A 211 -9.43 7.71 18.42
CA PHE A 211 -10.06 8.34 17.27
C PHE A 211 -10.27 7.33 16.13
N PRO A 212 -11.48 7.28 15.53
CA PRO A 212 -11.74 6.40 14.40
C PRO A 212 -11.02 6.89 13.14
N LEU A 213 -10.59 5.94 12.31
CA LEU A 213 -10.03 6.17 10.98
C LEU A 213 -11.04 5.69 9.94
N THR A 214 -11.69 6.64 9.26
CA THR A 214 -12.74 6.36 8.26
C THR A 214 -12.23 6.33 6.82
N CYS A 215 -10.99 6.74 6.60
CA CYS A 215 -10.32 6.74 5.30
C CYS A 215 -8.83 6.49 5.50
N GLY A 216 -8.13 6.30 4.38
CA GLY A 216 -6.71 6.02 4.36
C GLY A 216 -6.35 4.56 4.57
N VAL A 217 -5.06 4.28 4.50
CA VAL A 217 -4.45 2.98 4.78
C VAL A 217 -3.42 3.13 5.90
N PRO A 218 -3.17 2.09 6.72
CA PRO A 218 -2.35 2.24 7.91
C PRO A 218 -0.88 2.56 7.58
N GLN A 219 -0.37 3.71 8.04
CA GLN A 219 1.04 4.06 7.90
C GLN A 219 1.93 3.11 8.72
N GLY A 220 2.93 2.49 8.09
CA GLY A 220 3.78 1.47 8.72
C GLY A 220 3.31 0.03 8.52
N SER A 221 2.17 -0.17 7.84
CA SER A 221 1.76 -1.48 7.30
C SER A 221 2.54 -1.80 6.02
N CYS A 222 2.87 -3.08 5.81
CA CYS A 222 3.41 -3.53 4.52
C CYS A 222 2.35 -3.50 3.40
N LEU A 223 1.06 -3.60 3.73
CA LEU A 223 -0.04 -3.51 2.78
C LEU A 223 -0.34 -2.08 2.37
N GLY A 224 0.00 -1.08 3.19
CA GLY A 224 -0.28 0.33 2.91
C GLY A 224 0.21 0.76 1.52
N PRO A 225 1.52 0.65 1.21
CA PRO A 225 2.07 1.02 -0.10
C PRO A 225 1.48 0.23 -1.26
N LEU A 226 1.18 -1.06 -1.06
CA LEU A 226 0.58 -1.91 -2.09
C LEU A 226 -0.87 -1.49 -2.39
N LEU A 227 -1.68 -1.25 -1.36
CA LEU A 227 -3.05 -0.77 -1.53
C LEU A 227 -3.09 0.63 -2.14
N PHE A 228 -2.16 1.51 -1.75
CA PHE A 228 -2.02 2.82 -2.37
C PHE A 228 -1.67 2.74 -3.85
N THR A 229 -0.75 1.84 -4.20
CA THR A 229 -0.40 1.53 -5.58
C THR A 229 -1.61 1.11 -6.40
N MET A 230 -2.37 0.14 -5.88
CA MET A 230 -3.57 -0.38 -6.54
C MET A 230 -4.64 0.70 -6.66
N TYR A 231 -4.79 1.53 -5.62
CA TYR A 231 -5.66 2.70 -5.63
C TYR A 231 -5.24 3.71 -6.70
N ALA A 232 -3.94 4.01 -6.84
CA ALA A 232 -3.43 4.99 -7.80
C ALA A 232 -3.31 4.45 -9.24
N SER A 233 -3.57 3.16 -9.50
CA SER A 233 -3.50 2.54 -10.84
C SER A 233 -4.04 3.40 -12.00
N LYS A 234 -5.26 3.94 -11.88
CA LYS A 234 -5.84 4.80 -12.93
C LYS A 234 -5.07 6.09 -13.20
N LEU A 235 -4.39 6.64 -12.20
CA LEU A 235 -3.51 7.79 -12.41
C LEU A 235 -2.38 7.40 -13.37
N PHE A 236 -1.79 6.22 -13.19
CA PHE A 236 -0.77 5.71 -14.11
C PHE A 236 -1.32 5.43 -15.52
N ASP A 237 -2.58 4.97 -15.65
CA ASP A 237 -3.24 4.80 -16.95
C ASP A 237 -3.38 6.13 -17.69
N VAL A 238 -3.85 7.18 -17.00
CA VAL A 238 -3.99 8.55 -17.57
C VAL A 238 -2.63 9.10 -17.99
N ILE A 239 -1.60 8.92 -17.14
CA ILE A 239 -0.22 9.33 -17.46
C ILE A 239 0.28 8.59 -18.71
N LYS A 240 0.03 7.28 -18.81
CA LYS A 240 0.44 6.50 -19.99
C LYS A 240 -0.24 6.98 -21.27
N GLU A 241 -1.52 7.33 -21.19
CA GLU A 241 -2.30 7.79 -22.34
C GLU A 241 -1.81 9.15 -22.86
N HIS A 242 -1.51 10.09 -21.97
CA HIS A 242 -1.08 11.44 -22.35
C HIS A 242 0.44 11.60 -22.48
N LEU A 243 1.23 10.78 -21.78
CA LEU A 243 2.69 10.86 -21.70
C LEU A 243 3.33 9.46 -21.84
N PRO A 244 3.26 8.81 -23.01
CA PRO A 244 3.68 7.41 -23.21
C PRO A 244 5.19 7.16 -23.01
N THR A 245 6.01 8.20 -23.08
CA THR A 245 7.46 8.13 -22.81
C THR A 245 7.81 8.45 -21.36
N ALA A 246 6.83 8.84 -20.54
CA ALA A 246 7.03 9.12 -19.14
C ALA A 246 7.29 7.84 -18.34
N HIS A 247 8.24 7.93 -17.43
CA HIS A 247 8.52 6.92 -16.44
C HIS A 247 8.05 7.45 -15.10
N ALA A 248 7.24 6.65 -14.40
CA ALA A 248 6.67 7.01 -13.12
C ALA A 248 7.39 6.30 -11.98
N TYR A 249 7.64 7.01 -10.89
CA TYR A 249 8.12 6.42 -9.65
C TYR A 249 7.27 6.95 -8.51
N ALA A 250 6.66 6.08 -7.72
CA ALA A 250 5.85 6.49 -6.59
C ALA A 250 6.56 6.09 -5.30
N ASP A 251 6.93 7.06 -4.47
CA ASP A 251 7.31 6.82 -3.07
C ASP A 251 6.13 7.18 -2.15
N ASP A 252 6.21 6.86 -0.85
CA ASP A 252 5.20 7.03 0.21
C ASP A 252 4.49 8.41 0.23
N THR A 253 4.98 9.41 -0.51
CA THR A 253 4.40 10.76 -0.58
C THR A 253 4.49 11.45 -1.94
N GLN A 254 5.26 10.92 -2.90
CA GLN A 254 5.61 11.65 -4.12
C GLN A 254 5.57 10.75 -5.34
N LEU A 255 4.97 11.26 -6.41
CA LEU A 255 5.02 10.66 -7.73
C LEU A 255 5.96 11.49 -8.62
N TYR A 256 7.05 10.87 -9.04
CA TYR A 256 8.06 11.43 -9.93
C TYR A 256 7.75 11.01 -11.36
N LEU A 257 7.64 11.98 -12.26
CA LEU A 257 7.47 11.72 -13.70
C LEU A 257 8.66 12.27 -14.46
N SER A 258 9.33 11.40 -15.22
CA SER A 258 10.47 11.73 -16.07
C SER A 258 10.18 11.35 -17.51
N PHE A 259 10.44 12.25 -18.46
CA PHE A 259 10.31 11.96 -19.88
C PHE A 259 11.44 12.60 -20.70
N LYS A 260 11.60 12.12 -21.93
CA LYS A 260 12.54 12.69 -22.90
C LYS A 260 11.78 13.59 -23.88
N PRO A 261 12.15 14.87 -24.05
CA PRO A 261 11.68 15.65 -25.18
C PRO A 261 12.19 15.00 -26.47
N GLY A 262 11.29 14.85 -27.45
CA GLY A 262 11.59 14.20 -28.73
C GLY A 262 12.57 15.02 -29.57
N ASN A 263 13.48 14.35 -30.29
CA ASN A 263 14.33 14.99 -31.29
C ASN A 263 13.47 15.54 -32.44
N GLY A 264 13.19 16.84 -32.44
CA GLY A 264 12.79 17.61 -33.63
C GLY A 264 11.36 18.17 -33.69
N ALA A 265 10.45 17.78 -32.78
CA ALA A 265 9.10 18.37 -32.67
C ALA A 265 8.81 18.72 -31.19
N SER A 266 8.05 19.79 -30.99
CA SER A 266 8.39 20.92 -30.12
C SER A 266 8.36 20.67 -28.60
N GLU A 267 9.18 21.41 -27.85
CA GLU A 267 9.05 21.57 -26.39
C GLU A 267 7.61 21.98 -26.01
N GLU A 268 6.96 22.77 -26.85
CA GLU A 268 5.56 23.19 -26.71
C GLU A 268 4.57 22.01 -26.77
N GLU A 269 4.77 21.03 -27.66
CA GLU A 269 3.95 19.81 -27.70
C GLU A 269 4.12 18.98 -26.41
N SER A 270 5.34 18.92 -25.88
CA SER A 270 5.62 18.21 -24.62
C SER A 270 4.96 18.91 -23.43
N ILE A 271 5.00 20.25 -23.40
CA ILE A 271 4.32 21.07 -22.38
C ILE A 271 2.80 20.95 -22.51
N ALA A 272 2.25 20.99 -23.72
CA ALA A 272 0.81 20.86 -23.96
C ALA A 272 0.28 19.47 -23.58
N ALA A 273 1.03 18.41 -23.88
CA ALA A 273 0.71 17.04 -23.44
C ALA A 273 0.72 16.94 -21.91
N MET A 274 1.69 17.59 -21.25
CA MET A 274 1.77 17.66 -19.79
C MET A 274 0.60 18.43 -19.18
N GLU A 275 0.24 19.59 -19.72
CA GLU A 275 -0.94 20.34 -19.25
C GLU A 275 -2.24 19.56 -19.44
N THR A 276 -2.35 18.81 -20.54
CA THR A 276 -3.50 17.95 -20.80
C THR A 276 -3.55 16.79 -19.81
N CYS A 277 -2.41 16.16 -19.54
CA CYS A 277 -2.29 15.10 -18.53
C CYS A 277 -2.69 15.62 -17.14
N ILE A 278 -2.16 16.77 -16.72
CA ILE A 278 -2.47 17.37 -15.40
C ILE A 278 -3.96 17.70 -15.27
N LYS A 279 -4.62 18.13 -16.36
CA LYS A 279 -6.07 18.40 -16.37
C LYS A 279 -6.93 17.13 -16.34
N ALA A 280 -6.37 15.99 -16.73
CA ALA A 280 -7.07 14.71 -16.78
C ALA A 280 -6.93 13.89 -15.48
N VAL A 281 -5.99 14.27 -14.61
CA VAL A 281 -5.78 13.72 -13.25
C VAL A 281 -6.75 14.35 -12.26
#